data_AF-A0A096LTT6-F1
#
_entry.id   AF-A0A096LTT6-F1
#
_cell.length_a   1.000
_cell.length_b   1.000
_cell.length_c   1.000
_cell.angle_alpha   90.00
_cell.angle_beta   90.00
_cell.angle_gamma   90.00
#
_symmetry.space_group_name_H-M   'P 1'
#
loop_
_entity.id
_entity.type
_entity.pdbx_description
1 polymer ?
#
loop_
_entity_poly.entity_id
_entity_poly.type
_entity_poly.pdbx_seq_one_letter_code
_entity_poly.pdbx_strand_id
1 'polypeptide(L)'
;VMEDTHPWGRYIDFYFELGLEYKHIKSVLDSRHGFSISERHLKRVFRARGLIRRKSFSDLAVLVEFINNQLQSSGQLHGYRWMYAKCREHGLRVRKEDVRFVLKELDPQGVALRQARRGPNFIWHMDSYDKLKPYGICI
;
A
#
# COMPACT_ATOMS: atom_id res chain seq x y z
N VAL A 1 6.97 38.31 -3.11
CA VAL A 1 7.25 38.71 -4.51
C VAL A 1 7.62 37.45 -5.28
N MET A 2 6.66 36.83 -5.94
CA MET A 2 6.91 35.75 -6.92
C MET A 2 6.05 36.05 -8.15
N GLU A 3 6.28 37.22 -8.73
CA GLU A 3 5.85 37.54 -10.09
C GLU A 3 6.88 36.94 -11.04
N ASP A 4 6.46 35.86 -11.68
CA ASP A 4 6.77 35.44 -13.06
C ASP A 4 6.43 33.96 -13.19
N THR A 5 5.16 33.62 -12.97
CA THR A 5 4.65 32.31 -13.38
C THR A 5 4.56 32.28 -14.89
N HIS A 6 5.64 31.81 -15.51
CA HIS A 6 5.68 31.34 -16.90
C HIS A 6 4.34 30.67 -17.29
N PRO A 7 3.79 30.90 -18.49
CA PRO A 7 2.42 30.49 -18.88
C PRO A 7 2.12 29.00 -18.67
N TRP A 8 3.14 28.13 -18.78
CA TRP A 8 3.02 26.69 -18.55
C TRP A 8 2.70 26.30 -17.11
N GLY A 9 2.91 27.19 -16.13
CA GLY A 9 2.53 26.96 -14.75
C GLY A 9 1.03 26.70 -14.58
N ARG A 10 0.18 27.52 -15.20
CA ARG A 10 -1.29 27.35 -15.12
C ARG A 10 -1.73 26.04 -15.76
N TYR A 11 -1.10 25.65 -16.87
CA TYR A 11 -1.37 24.37 -17.53
C TYR A 11 -0.92 23.16 -16.68
N ILE A 12 0.20 23.28 -15.96
CA ILE A 12 0.64 22.25 -15.01
C ILE A 12 -0.42 22.01 -13.94
N ASP A 13 -0.93 23.08 -13.33
CA ASP A 13 -1.92 22.96 -12.24
C ASP A 13 -3.21 22.32 -12.78
N PHE A 14 -3.71 22.79 -13.92
CA PHE A 14 -4.90 22.25 -14.60
C PHE A 14 -4.75 20.75 -14.94
N TYR A 15 -3.63 20.34 -15.54
CA TYR A 15 -3.42 18.93 -15.89
C TYR A 15 -3.12 18.05 -14.68
N PHE A 16 -2.60 18.63 -13.60
CA PHE A 16 -2.44 17.93 -12.34
C PHE A 16 -3.80 17.65 -11.67
N GLU A 17 -4.70 18.63 -11.65
CA GLU A 17 -6.08 18.49 -11.13
C GLU A 17 -6.90 17.48 -11.93
N LEU A 18 -6.70 17.42 -13.26
CA LEU A 18 -7.24 16.38 -14.13
C LEU A 18 -6.71 14.97 -13.86
N GLY A 19 -5.71 14.81 -12.99
CA GLY A 19 -5.18 13.52 -12.58
C GLY A 19 -4.24 12.85 -13.58
N LEU A 20 -3.81 13.55 -14.65
CA LEU A 20 -2.87 13.01 -15.65
C LEU A 20 -1.55 12.60 -15.00
N GLU A 21 -0.89 11.54 -15.48
CA GLU A 21 0.44 11.17 -15.03
C GLU A 21 1.54 12.13 -15.52
N TYR A 22 2.69 12.16 -14.86
CA TYR A 22 3.81 13.06 -15.22
C TYR A 22 4.24 12.96 -16.69
N LYS A 23 4.26 11.74 -17.24
CA LYS A 23 4.61 11.50 -18.65
C LYS A 23 3.59 12.13 -19.60
N HIS A 24 2.31 12.01 -19.28
CA HIS A 24 1.23 12.61 -20.07
C HIS A 24 1.22 14.13 -19.96
N ILE A 25 1.44 14.68 -18.77
CA ILE A 25 1.55 16.14 -18.58
C ILE A 25 2.69 16.70 -19.43
N LYS A 26 3.86 16.05 -19.43
CA LYS A 26 4.97 16.44 -20.30
C LYS A 26 4.58 16.40 -21.79
N SER A 27 3.96 15.31 -22.23
CA SER A 27 3.56 15.13 -23.63
C SER A 27 2.53 16.18 -24.07
N VAL A 28 1.54 16.49 -23.23
CA VAL A 28 0.51 17.50 -23.54
C VAL A 28 1.07 18.92 -23.53
N LEU A 29 2.01 19.24 -22.62
CA LEU A 29 2.70 20.52 -22.62
C LEU A 29 3.50 20.74 -23.91
N ASP A 30 4.19 19.70 -24.39
CA ASP A 30 5.00 19.76 -25.61
C ASP A 30 4.12 19.82 -26.87
N SER A 31 3.15 18.91 -27.00
CA SER A 31 2.30 18.78 -28.21
C SER A 31 1.22 19.84 -28.36
N ARG A 32 0.56 20.27 -27.28
CA ARG A 32 -0.60 21.17 -27.34
C ARG A 32 -0.23 22.63 -27.08
N HIS A 33 0.81 22.87 -26.29
CA HIS A 33 1.19 24.21 -25.86
C HIS A 33 2.60 24.62 -26.31
N GLY A 34 3.34 23.73 -26.98
CA GLY A 34 4.69 24.02 -27.48
C GLY A 34 5.75 24.22 -26.39
N PHE A 35 5.47 23.80 -25.15
CA PHE A 35 6.39 23.96 -24.03
C PHE A 35 7.22 22.69 -23.81
N SER A 36 8.42 22.68 -24.38
CA SER A 36 9.35 21.56 -24.19
C SER A 36 10.06 21.64 -22.83
N ILE A 37 9.64 20.78 -21.90
CA ILE A 37 10.17 20.74 -20.52
C ILE A 37 10.74 19.36 -20.21
N SER A 38 11.95 19.33 -19.64
CA SER A 38 12.53 18.07 -19.16
C SER A 38 11.74 17.52 -17.98
N GLU A 39 11.63 16.20 -17.87
CA GLU A 39 10.89 15.56 -16.77
C GLU A 39 11.46 15.93 -15.40
N ARG A 40 12.79 16.14 -15.32
CA ARG A 40 13.46 16.63 -14.11
C ARG A 40 12.98 18.03 -13.71
N HIS A 41 12.84 18.93 -14.69
CA HIS A 41 12.34 20.28 -14.45
C HIS A 41 10.86 20.24 -14.05
N LEU A 42 10.05 19.43 -14.73
CA LEU A 42 8.64 19.22 -14.38
C LEU A 42 8.50 18.76 -12.92
N LYS A 43 9.26 17.73 -12.49
CA LYS A 43 9.25 17.26 -11.10
C LYS A 43 9.70 18.33 -10.10
N ARG A 44 10.67 19.17 -10.45
CA ARG A 44 11.12 20.29 -9.61
C ARG A 44 10.01 21.31 -9.40
N VAL A 45 9.27 21.64 -10.47
CA VAL A 45 8.16 22.60 -10.42
C VAL A 45 7.03 22.08 -9.56
N PHE A 46 6.68 20.80 -9.70
CA PHE A 46 5.69 20.16 -8.84
C PHE A 46 6.08 20.21 -7.37
N ARG A 47 7.35 19.94 -7.04
CA ARG A 47 7.85 20.06 -5.66
C ARG A 47 7.80 21.49 -5.14
N ALA A 48 8.25 22.46 -5.95
CA ALA A 48 8.24 23.88 -5.59
C ALA A 48 6.81 24.41 -5.36
N ARG A 49 5.84 23.88 -6.10
CA ARG A 49 4.41 24.22 -5.98
C ARG A 49 3.64 23.37 -4.98
N GLY A 50 4.28 22.39 -4.33
CA GLY A 50 3.59 21.48 -3.40
C GLY A 50 2.60 20.51 -4.07
N LEU A 51 2.66 20.36 -5.40
CA LEU A 51 1.80 19.45 -6.17
C LEU A 51 2.28 18.01 -5.98
N ILE A 52 1.79 17.39 -4.91
CA ILE A 52 2.08 16.00 -4.58
C ILE A 52 0.81 15.20 -4.82
N ARG A 53 0.87 14.17 -5.69
CA ARG A 53 -0.18 13.15 -5.75
C ARG A 53 -0.11 12.35 -4.44
N ARG A 54 -0.76 12.84 -3.37
CA ARG A 54 -1.00 12.02 -2.19
C ARG A 54 -1.84 10.84 -2.68
N LYS A 55 -1.32 9.62 -2.52
CA LYS A 55 -2.18 8.45 -2.54
C LYS A 55 -3.10 8.66 -1.35
N SER A 56 -4.35 9.07 -1.58
CA SER A 56 -5.35 9.14 -0.52
C SER A 56 -5.32 7.78 0.19
N PHE A 57 -4.97 7.81 1.47
CA PHE A 57 -5.15 6.65 2.30
C PHE A 57 -6.63 6.58 2.66
N SER A 58 -7.17 5.37 2.74
CA SER A 58 -8.49 5.14 3.30
C SER A 58 -8.54 5.68 4.72
N ASP A 59 -9.68 6.22 5.11
CA ASP A 59 -9.89 6.73 6.45
C ASP A 59 -9.67 5.64 7.51
N LEU A 60 -9.17 6.03 8.68
CA LEU A 60 -8.85 5.10 9.76
C LEU A 60 -10.11 4.40 10.27
N ALA A 61 -11.26 5.10 10.30
CA ALA A 61 -12.54 4.50 10.70
C ALA A 61 -12.93 3.34 9.79
N VAL A 62 -12.78 3.51 8.47
CA VAL A 62 -13.06 2.45 7.47
C VAL A 62 -12.13 1.26 7.66
N LEU A 63 -10.85 1.50 7.98
CA LEU A 63 -9.90 0.42 8.27
C LEU A 63 -10.29 -0.35 9.54
N VAL A 64 -10.68 0.35 10.60
CA VAL A 64 -11.10 -0.26 11.88
C VAL A 64 -12.33 -1.13 11.67
N GLU A 65 -13.35 -0.59 10.98
CA GLU A 65 -14.57 -1.33 10.66
C GLU A 65 -14.26 -2.58 9.82
N PHE A 66 -13.44 -2.44 8.78
CA PHE A 66 -13.03 -3.56 7.93
C PHE A 66 -12.33 -4.66 8.73
N ILE A 67 -11.34 -4.31 9.56
CA ILE A 67 -10.61 -5.29 10.37
C ILE A 67 -11.55 -5.96 11.37
N ASN A 68 -12.43 -5.20 12.03
CA ASN A 68 -13.39 -5.76 12.97
C ASN A 68 -14.31 -6.80 12.30
N ASN A 69 -14.86 -6.46 11.13
CA ASN A 69 -15.68 -7.40 10.33
C ASN A 69 -14.90 -8.66 9.91
N GLN A 70 -13.62 -8.51 9.57
CA GLN A 70 -12.77 -9.66 9.29
C GLN A 70 -12.55 -10.53 10.52
N LEU A 71 -12.30 -9.94 11.69
CA LEU A 71 -12.07 -10.67 12.95
C LEU A 71 -13.31 -11.47 13.39
N GLN A 72 -14.52 -11.00 13.09
CA GLN A 72 -15.78 -11.72 13.35
C GLN A 72 -16.04 -12.89 12.37
N SER A 73 -15.20 -13.06 11.34
CA SER A 73 -15.38 -14.10 10.32
C SER A 73 -14.10 -14.91 10.11
N SER A 74 -13.69 -15.17 8.86
CA SER A 74 -12.50 -15.94 8.50
C SER A 74 -11.18 -15.22 8.84
N GLY A 75 -11.22 -13.97 9.32
CA GLY A 75 -10.06 -13.12 9.54
C GLY A 75 -9.29 -13.38 10.82
N GLN A 76 -9.86 -14.09 11.79
CA GLN A 76 -9.34 -14.20 13.15
C GLN A 76 -7.90 -14.76 13.24
N LEU A 77 -7.57 -15.73 12.38
CA LEU A 77 -6.24 -16.36 12.35
C LEU A 77 -5.21 -15.58 11.52
N HIS A 78 -5.63 -14.57 10.76
CA HIS A 78 -4.75 -13.83 9.87
C HIS A 78 -3.88 -12.84 10.64
N GLY A 79 -2.56 -12.97 10.48
CA GLY A 79 -1.62 -11.96 10.94
C GLY A 79 -1.73 -10.67 10.12
N TYR A 80 -1.14 -9.58 10.64
CA TYR A 80 -1.22 -8.25 10.02
C TYR A 80 -0.75 -8.19 8.56
N ARG A 81 0.19 -9.06 8.14
CA ARG A 81 0.64 -9.14 6.74
C ARG A 81 -0.46 -9.64 5.80
N TRP A 82 -1.19 -10.65 6.24
CA TRP A 82 -2.36 -11.17 5.52
C TRP A 82 -3.52 -10.18 5.57
N MET A 83 -3.78 -9.57 6.73
CA MET A 83 -4.80 -8.54 6.86
C MET A 83 -4.53 -7.35 5.93
N TYR A 84 -3.27 -6.94 5.78
CA TYR A 84 -2.86 -5.91 4.83
C TYR A 84 -3.10 -6.30 3.37
N ALA A 85 -2.87 -7.57 3.01
CA ALA A 85 -3.18 -8.07 1.67
C ALA A 85 -4.70 -8.01 1.40
N LYS A 86 -5.51 -8.48 2.34
CA LYS A 86 -6.99 -8.38 2.26
C LYS A 86 -7.47 -6.95 2.10
N CYS A 87 -6.92 -6.01 2.89
CA CYS A 87 -7.26 -4.59 2.74
C CYS A 87 -7.06 -4.13 1.29
N ARG A 88 -5.93 -4.50 0.67
CA ARG A 88 -5.64 -4.14 -0.73
C ARG A 88 -6.53 -4.84 -1.75
N GLU A 89 -6.85 -6.12 -1.53
CA GLU A 89 -7.77 -6.88 -2.39
C GLU A 89 -9.17 -6.26 -2.38
N HIS A 90 -9.60 -5.75 -1.23
CA HIS A 90 -10.85 -5.01 -1.07
C HIS A 90 -10.74 -3.51 -1.43
N GLY A 91 -9.66 -3.10 -2.10
CA GLY A 91 -9.49 -1.73 -2.61
C GLY A 91 -9.09 -0.67 -1.57
N LEU A 92 -8.86 -1.06 -0.31
CA LEU A 92 -8.39 -0.15 0.72
C LEU A 92 -6.91 0.20 0.49
N ARG A 93 -6.63 1.51 0.53
CA ARG A 93 -5.27 2.04 0.49
C ARG A 93 -4.86 2.42 1.90
N VAL A 94 -4.17 1.52 2.59
CA VAL A 94 -3.77 1.74 3.99
C VAL A 94 -2.28 1.54 4.18
N ARG A 95 -1.70 2.08 5.24
CA ARG A 95 -0.30 1.78 5.58
C ARG A 95 -0.26 0.45 6.32
N LYS A 96 0.80 -0.31 6.08
CA LYS A 96 1.00 -1.61 6.72
C LYS A 96 1.16 -1.51 8.24
N GLU A 97 1.75 -0.43 8.73
CA GLU A 97 1.85 -0.12 10.16
C GLU A 97 0.46 0.18 10.76
N ASP A 98 -0.38 0.99 10.09
CA ASP A 98 -1.73 1.29 10.56
C ASP A 98 -2.55 0.00 10.74
N VAL A 99 -2.49 -0.93 9.78
CA VAL A 99 -3.12 -2.26 9.89
C VAL A 99 -2.59 -3.02 11.10
N ARG A 100 -1.28 -2.98 11.36
CA ARG A 100 -0.66 -3.67 12.49
C ARG A 100 -1.12 -3.09 13.83
N PHE A 101 -1.16 -1.76 13.95
CA PHE A 101 -1.63 -1.09 15.15
C PHE A 101 -3.11 -1.37 15.40
N VAL A 102 -3.96 -1.16 14.39
CA VAL A 102 -5.41 -1.44 14.51
C VAL A 102 -5.66 -2.89 14.88
N LEU A 103 -4.99 -3.85 14.24
CA LEU A 103 -5.15 -5.26 14.56
C LEU A 103 -4.69 -5.62 15.99
N LYS A 104 -3.65 -4.93 16.50
CA LYS A 104 -3.16 -5.12 17.87
C LYS A 104 -4.14 -4.55 18.91
N GLU A 105 -4.75 -3.41 18.62
CA GLU A 105 -5.75 -2.80 19.51
C GLU A 105 -7.06 -3.61 19.52
N LEU A 106 -7.49 -4.14 18.36
CA LEU A 106 -8.74 -4.92 18.26
C LEU A 106 -8.60 -6.38 18.74
N ASP A 107 -7.45 -7.02 18.53
CA ASP A 107 -7.18 -8.42 18.93
C ASP A 107 -5.79 -8.58 19.56
N PRO A 108 -5.56 -8.01 20.76
CA PRO A 108 -4.26 -8.09 21.44
C PRO A 108 -3.91 -9.54 21.81
N GLN A 109 -4.91 -10.33 22.21
CA GLN A 109 -4.72 -11.72 22.63
C GLN A 109 -4.34 -12.62 21.45
N GLY A 110 -5.05 -12.54 20.32
CA GLY A 110 -4.72 -13.32 19.14
C GLY A 110 -3.40 -12.89 18.51
N VAL A 111 -3.04 -11.61 18.59
CA VAL A 111 -1.70 -11.14 18.22
C VAL A 111 -0.62 -11.74 19.11
N ALA A 112 -0.81 -11.74 20.43
CA ALA A 112 0.13 -12.34 21.39
C ALA A 112 0.27 -13.86 21.17
N LEU A 113 -0.83 -14.57 20.98
CA LEU A 113 -0.83 -16.01 20.70
C LEU A 113 -0.05 -16.35 19.41
N ARG A 114 -0.23 -15.54 18.36
CA ARG A 114 0.50 -15.69 17.10
C ARG A 114 2.00 -15.37 17.22
N GLN A 115 2.38 -14.47 18.13
CA GLN A 115 3.79 -14.22 18.45
C GLN A 115 4.41 -15.38 19.25
N ALA A 116 3.67 -15.93 20.22
CA ALA A 116 4.09 -17.04 21.06
C ALA A 116 4.22 -18.37 20.28
N ARG A 117 3.47 -18.54 19.18
CA ARG A 117 3.54 -19.72 18.29
C ARG A 117 4.76 -19.78 17.38
N ARG A 118 5.79 -18.95 17.61
CA ARG A 118 7.14 -19.27 17.16
C ARG A 118 7.64 -20.40 18.03
N GLY A 119 7.27 -21.62 17.65
CA GLY A 119 7.70 -22.83 18.32
C GLY A 119 9.22 -22.80 18.51
N PRO A 120 9.76 -23.45 19.55
CA PRO A 120 11.19 -23.61 19.68
C PRO A 120 11.75 -24.08 18.33
N ASN A 121 12.73 -23.37 17.77
CA ASN A 121 13.55 -23.85 16.65
C ASN A 121 14.39 -25.06 17.08
N PHE A 122 13.86 -25.95 17.90
CA PHE A 122 14.48 -27.16 18.42
C PHE A 122 13.93 -28.40 17.69
N ILE A 123 12.67 -28.38 17.24
CA ILE A 123 12.08 -29.48 16.48
C ILE A 123 12.17 -29.15 14.99
N TRP A 124 13.34 -29.43 14.40
CA TRP A 124 13.57 -29.26 12.95
C TRP A 124 13.01 -30.41 12.11
N HIS A 125 12.59 -31.52 12.72
CA HIS A 125 12.22 -32.73 11.98
C HIS A 125 11.05 -33.49 12.63
N MET A 126 9.83 -33.04 12.34
CA MET A 126 8.66 -33.92 12.30
C MET A 126 8.01 -33.83 10.92
N ASP A 127 8.84 -33.92 9.88
CA ASP A 127 8.33 -34.12 8.54
C ASP A 127 8.25 -35.64 8.30
N SER A 128 7.09 -36.20 8.61
CA SER A 128 6.83 -37.65 8.58
C SER A 128 6.86 -38.25 7.17
N TYR A 129 7.13 -37.46 6.13
CA TYR A 129 7.14 -37.94 4.74
C TYR A 129 8.24 -38.97 4.47
N ASP A 130 9.40 -38.85 5.10
CA ASP A 130 10.50 -39.80 4.86
C ASP A 130 10.17 -41.21 5.41
N LYS A 131 9.28 -41.30 6.42
CA LYS A 131 8.82 -42.57 6.99
C LYS A 131 7.79 -43.30 6.12
N LEU A 132 7.18 -42.60 5.15
CA LEU A 132 6.17 -43.17 4.25
C LEU A 132 6.78 -43.71 2.93
N LYS A 133 8.05 -43.37 2.64
CA LYS A 133 8.79 -43.88 1.48
C LYS A 133 8.82 -45.42 1.37
N PRO A 134 9.06 -46.20 2.45
CA PRO A 134 9.06 -47.66 2.37
C PRO A 134 7.69 -48.25 2.00
N TYR A 135 6.62 -47.48 2.17
CA TYR A 135 5.24 -47.90 1.90
C TYR A 135 4.71 -47.38 0.56
N GLY A 136 5.54 -46.73 -0.26
CA GLY A 136 5.18 -46.25 -1.59
C GLY A 136 4.22 -45.06 -1.63
N ILE A 137 3.95 -44.43 -0.48
CA ILE A 137 3.11 -43.23 -0.38
C ILE A 137 4.03 -42.01 -0.44
N CYS A 138 4.29 -41.55 -1.66
CA CYS A 138 5.00 -40.31 -1.95
C CYS A 138 4.00 -39.32 -2.57
N ILE A 139 3.89 -38.10 -2.01
CA ILE A 139 3.15 -36.98 -2.64
C ILE A 139 4.13 -36.17 -3.49
#